data_AF-A3XMM9-F1
#
_entry.id   AF-A3XMM9-F1
#
_cell.length_a   1.000
_cell.length_b   1.000
_cell.length_c   1.000
_cell.angle_alpha   90.00
_cell.angle_beta   90.00
_cell.angle_gamma   90.00
#
_symmetry.space_group_name_H-M   'P 1'
#
loop_
_entity.id
_entity.type
_entity.pdbx_description
1 polymer ?
#
loop_
_entity_poly.entity_id
_entity_poly.type
_entity_poly.pdbx_seq_one_letter_code
_entity_poly.pdbx_strand_id
1 'polypeptide(L)'
;MGFGGSVSAMLASLRQNKRERVSRFEKPNTHRSKTNISLKFKKLSEKELVKAKAEIKRKSENHKRKTMLYTLIALIILAVLVYWLFLDSGRPLI
;
A
#
# COMPACT_ATOMS: atom_id res chain seq x y z
N MET A 1 32.90 -19.74 34.07
CA MET A 1 32.41 -19.00 32.88
C MET A 1 31.22 -18.16 33.31
N GLY A 2 31.44 -16.90 33.68
CA GLY A 2 30.41 -16.03 34.25
C GLY A 2 29.67 -15.20 33.20
N PHE A 3 28.55 -14.61 33.62
CA PHE A 3 27.69 -13.73 32.82
C PHE A 3 28.46 -12.59 32.10
N GLY A 4 29.53 -12.06 32.69
CA GLY A 4 30.37 -11.04 32.04
C GLY A 4 31.13 -11.53 30.79
N GLY A 5 31.49 -12.80 30.75
CA GLY A 5 32.16 -13.41 29.60
C GLY A 5 31.21 -13.66 28.43
N SER A 6 29.98 -14.09 28.72
CA SER A 6 28.95 -14.31 27.69
C SER A 6 28.46 -12.99 27.08
N VAL A 7 28.31 -11.93 27.88
CA VAL A 7 27.95 -10.59 27.38
C VAL A 7 29.06 -9.99 26.52
N SER A 8 30.33 -10.16 26.92
CA SER A 8 31.47 -9.68 26.14
C SER A 8 31.59 -10.40 24.79
N ALA A 9 31.39 -11.72 24.77
CA ALA A 9 31.36 -12.52 23.55
C ALA A 9 30.17 -12.15 22.65
N MET A 10 29.00 -11.89 23.24
CA MET A 10 27.81 -11.41 22.51
C MET A 10 28.07 -10.04 21.88
N LEU A 11 28.68 -9.11 22.61
CA LEU A 11 29.02 -7.78 22.11
C LEU A 11 30.03 -7.85 20.97
N ALA A 12 31.04 -8.71 21.09
CA ALA A 12 32.01 -8.96 20.02
C ALA A 12 31.33 -9.52 18.76
N SER A 13 30.45 -10.51 18.91
CA SER A 13 29.68 -11.09 17.80
C SER A 13 28.76 -10.08 17.12
N LEU A 14 28.08 -9.22 17.88
CA LEU A 14 27.23 -8.15 17.34
C LEU A 14 28.03 -7.11 16.56
N ARG A 15 29.24 -6.77 17.02
CA ARG A 15 30.13 -5.82 16.33
C ARG A 15 30.70 -6.43 15.05
N GLN A 16 31.10 -7.71 15.08
CA GLN A 16 31.63 -8.41 13.90
C GLN A 16 30.56 -8.60 12.82
N ASN A 17 29.30 -8.83 13.21
CA ASN A 17 28.18 -9.02 12.28
C ASN A 17 27.45 -7.71 11.91
N LYS A 18 27.95 -6.55 12.35
CA LYS A 18 27.33 -5.26 12.05
C LYS A 18 27.59 -4.87 10.60
N ARG A 19 26.59 -5.11 9.73
CA ARG A 19 26.60 -4.62 8.34
C ARG A 19 26.50 -3.09 8.29
N GLU A 20 27.31 -2.47 7.43
CA GLU A 20 27.16 -1.05 7.12
C GLU A 20 25.77 -0.77 6.52
N ARG A 21 25.00 0.09 7.19
CA ARG A 21 23.69 0.52 6.72
C ARG A 21 23.88 1.66 5.74
N VAL A 22 24.01 1.32 4.46
CA VAL A 22 23.98 2.33 3.38
C VAL A 22 22.62 3.02 3.40
N SER A 23 22.62 4.34 3.51
CA SER A 23 21.40 5.13 3.44
C SER A 23 20.71 4.93 2.09
N ARG A 24 19.37 4.99 2.05
CA ARG A 24 18.62 4.91 0.77
C ARG A 24 19.02 6.03 -0.20
N PHE A 25 19.56 7.14 0.32
CA PHE A 25 20.03 8.28 -0.46
C PHE A 25 21.46 8.11 -1.00
N GLU A 26 22.26 7.25 -0.38
CA GLU A 26 23.65 6.96 -0.77
C GLU A 26 23.77 5.75 -1.69
N LYS A 27 22.70 4.94 -1.78
CA LYS A 27 22.68 3.77 -2.65
C LYS A 27 22.63 4.25 -4.11
N PRO A 28 23.67 4.02 -4.93
CA PRO A 28 23.59 4.32 -6.35
C PRO A 28 22.41 3.55 -6.92
N ASN A 29 21.56 4.21 -7.70
CA ASN A 29 20.35 3.64 -8.31
C ASN A 29 20.73 2.55 -9.33
N THR A 30 21.20 1.39 -8.86
CA THR A 30 21.63 0.24 -9.69
C THR A 30 20.49 -0.44 -10.44
N HIS A 31 19.24 0.02 -10.25
CA HIS A 31 18.06 -0.47 -10.96
C HIS A 31 17.35 0.60 -11.81
N ARG A 32 17.92 1.80 -11.99
CA ARG A 32 17.46 2.66 -13.09
C ARG A 32 18.09 2.16 -14.37
N SER A 33 17.47 1.15 -14.99
CA SER A 33 17.62 0.95 -16.42
C SER A 33 17.40 2.32 -17.07
N LYS A 34 18.46 2.89 -17.66
CA LYS A 34 18.38 4.11 -18.46
C LYS A 34 17.67 3.80 -19.78
N THR A 35 16.51 3.15 -19.72
CA THR A 35 15.54 3.27 -20.80
C THR A 35 15.15 4.74 -20.80
N ASN A 36 15.83 5.50 -21.67
CA ASN A 36 15.37 6.80 -22.11
C ASN A 36 14.01 6.59 -22.77
N ILE A 37 12.97 6.45 -21.95
CA ILE A 37 11.59 6.59 -22.39
C ILE A 37 11.49 8.07 -22.70
N SER A 38 11.89 8.43 -23.92
CA SER A 38 11.57 9.72 -24.51
C SER A 38 10.06 9.77 -24.53
N LEU A 39 9.48 10.36 -23.48
CA LEU A 39 8.06 10.64 -23.38
C LEU A 39 7.77 11.68 -24.47
N LYS A 40 7.50 11.19 -25.69
CA LYS A 40 7.06 12.02 -26.80
C LYS A 40 5.63 12.45 -26.48
N PHE A 41 5.50 13.60 -25.80
CA PHE A 41 4.22 14.27 -25.64
C PHE A 41 3.80 14.81 -27.01
N LYS A 42 3.05 14.01 -27.77
CA LYS A 42 2.35 14.52 -28.96
C LYS A 42 1.38 15.59 -28.48
N LYS A 43 1.49 16.82 -28.99
CA LYS A 43 0.44 17.83 -28.79
C LYS A 43 -0.84 17.28 -29.42
N LEU A 44 -1.72 16.73 -28.58
CA LEU A 44 -3.03 16.24 -29.01
C LEU A 44 -3.83 17.41 -29.57
N SER A 45 -4.57 17.18 -30.65
CA SER A 45 -5.54 18.16 -31.16
C SER A 45 -6.62 18.40 -30.08
N GLU A 46 -7.23 19.59 -30.03
CA GLU A 46 -8.28 19.91 -29.05
C GLU A 46 -9.41 18.87 -29.04
N LYS A 47 -9.74 18.29 -30.20
CA LYS A 47 -10.74 17.20 -30.33
C LYS A 47 -10.29 15.91 -29.65
N GLU A 48 -9.00 15.59 -29.68
CA GLU A 48 -8.43 14.42 -29.01
C GLU A 48 -8.35 14.63 -27.49
N LEU A 49 -8.09 15.86 -27.04
CA LEU A 49 -8.10 16.22 -25.61
C LEU A 49 -9.49 16.07 -24.99
N VAL A 50 -10.54 16.48 -25.70
CA VAL A 50 -11.93 16.32 -25.22
C VAL A 50 -12.29 14.85 -25.09
N LYS A 51 -11.92 14.02 -26.08
CA LYS A 51 -12.14 12.56 -26.01
C LYS A 51 -11.39 11.91 -24.85
N ALA A 52 -10.13 12.26 -24.65
CA ALA A 52 -9.33 11.75 -23.54
C ALA A 52 -9.93 12.14 -22.17
N LYS A 53 -10.37 13.40 -22.01
CA LYS A 53 -11.06 13.85 -20.79
C LYS A 53 -12.36 13.07 -20.55
N ALA A 54 -13.15 12.85 -21.60
CA ALA A 54 -14.40 12.09 -21.50
C ALA A 54 -14.15 10.62 -21.09
N GLU A 55 -13.12 9.98 -21.65
CA GLU A 55 -12.74 8.62 -21.29
C GLU A 55 -12.26 8.50 -19.84
N ILE A 56 -11.44 9.45 -19.38
CA ILE A 56 -10.97 9.49 -17.98
C ILE A 56 -12.16 9.65 -17.04
N LYS A 57 -13.09 10.56 -17.34
CA LYS A 57 -14.29 10.79 -16.54
C LYS A 57 -15.17 9.53 -16.49
N ARG A 58 -15.40 8.88 -17.64
CA ARG A 58 -16.19 7.64 -17.74
C ARG A 58 -15.55 6.49 -16.96
N LYS A 59 -14.22 6.34 -17.00
CA LYS A 59 -13.50 5.33 -16.20
C LYS A 59 -13.62 5.60 -14.70
N SER A 60 -13.51 6.87 -14.29
CA SER A 60 -13.69 7.27 -12.89
C SER A 60 -15.09 6.96 -12.37
N GLU A 61 -16.13 7.30 -13.14
CA GLU A 61 -17.53 7.04 -12.77
C GLU A 61 -17.83 5.54 -12.65
N ASN A 62 -17.32 4.73 -13.57
CA ASN A 62 -17.47 3.28 -13.51
C ASN A 62 -16.77 2.67 -12.27
N HIS A 63 -15.61 3.20 -11.90
CA HIS A 63 -14.91 2.75 -10.70
C HIS A 63 -15.71 3.12 -9.44
N LYS A 64 -16.18 4.37 -9.34
CA LYS A 64 -17.03 4.83 -8.21
C LYS A 64 -18.27 3.98 -8.03
N ARG A 65 -18.96 3.61 -9.12
CA ARG A 65 -20.15 2.74 -9.06
C ARG A 65 -19.83 1.35 -8.50
N LYS A 66 -18.73 0.74 -8.94
CA LYS A 66 -18.29 -0.57 -8.41
C LYS A 66 -17.92 -0.45 -6.93
N THR A 67 -17.14 0.57 -6.56
CA THR A 67 -16.76 0.81 -5.17
C THR A 67 -17.98 1.03 -4.28
N MET A 68 -18.98 1.80 -4.72
CA MET A 68 -20.24 2.01 -3.99
C MET A 68 -21.01 0.71 -3.73
N LEU A 69 -21.06 -0.20 -4.71
CA LEU A 69 -21.69 -1.51 -4.52
C LEU A 69 -20.94 -2.37 -3.50
N TYR A 70 -19.61 -2.40 -3.57
CA TYR A 70 -18.80 -3.13 -2.59
C TYR A 70 -18.94 -2.55 -1.18
N THR A 71 -18.97 -1.22 -1.02
CA THR A 71 -19.16 -0.61 0.30
C THR A 71 -20.54 -0.91 0.88
N LEU A 72 -21.57 -0.98 0.04
CA LEU A 72 -22.93 -1.32 0.47
C LEU A 72 -23.02 -2.78 0.93
N ILE A 73 -22.42 -3.71 0.18
CA ILE A 73 -22.33 -5.12 0.56
C ILE A 73 -21.56 -5.29 1.88
N ALA A 74 -20.42 -4.60 2.03
CA ALA A 74 -19.62 -4.66 3.25
C ALA A 74 -20.39 -4.15 4.48
N LEU A 75 -21.21 -3.10 4.31
CA LEU A 75 -22.03 -2.55 5.39
C LEU A 75 -23.13 -3.53 5.81
N ILE A 76 -23.78 -4.21 4.85
CA ILE A 76 -24.78 -5.25 5.15
C ILE A 76 -24.14 -6.42 5.92
N ILE A 77 -22.98 -6.90 5.48
CA ILE A 77 -22.26 -7.99 6.17
C ILE A 77 -21.89 -7.57 7.59
N LEU A 78 -21.40 -6.34 7.78
CA LEU A 78 -21.08 -5.81 9.10
C LEU A 78 -22.32 -5.76 10.01
N ALA A 79 -23.46 -5.29 9.50
CA ALA A 79 -24.71 -5.26 10.26
C ALA A 79 -25.17 -6.67 10.68
N VAL A 80 -25.05 -7.66 9.80
CA VAL A 80 -25.36 -9.06 10.11
C VAL A 80 -24.42 -9.63 11.18
N LEU A 81 -23.11 -9.36 11.08
CA LEU A 81 -22.14 -9.80 12.08
C LEU A 81 -22.39 -9.17 13.44
N VAL A 82 -22.72 -7.87 13.47
CA VAL A 82 -23.10 -7.18 14.70
C VAL A 82 -24.36 -7.81 15.29
N TYR A 83 -25.40 -8.04 14.48
CA TYR A 83 -26.63 -8.70 14.93
C TYR A 83 -26.36 -10.11 15.49
N TRP A 84 -25.54 -10.90 14.80
CA TRP A 84 -25.14 -12.24 15.27
C TRP A 84 -24.40 -12.15 16.60
N LEU A 85 -23.44 -11.22 16.74
CA LEU A 85 -22.68 -11.04 17.96
C LEU A 85 -23.59 -10.62 19.13
N PHE A 86 -24.59 -9.77 18.89
CA PHE A 86 -25.58 -9.42 19.93
C PHE A 86 -26.49 -10.60 20.29
N LEU A 87 -26.92 -11.40 19.32
CA LEU A 87 -27.72 -12.60 19.56
C LEU A 87 -26.95 -13.64 20.39
N ASP A 88 -25.67 -13.85 20.07
CA ASP A 88 -24.80 -14.82 20.75
C ASP A 88 -24.34 -14.33 22.14
N SER A 89 -24.12 -13.02 22.30
CA SER A 89 -23.68 -12.44 23.58
C SER A 89 -24.82 -12.21 24.58
N GLY A 90 -26.08 -12.40 24.19
CA GLY A 90 -27.26 -12.28 25.07
C GLY A 90 -27.44 -10.90 25.71
N ARG A 91 -26.76 -9.86 25.19
CA ARG A 91 -26.84 -8.49 25.70
C ARG A 91 -27.92 -7.73 24.94
N PRO A 92 -28.88 -7.08 25.62
CA PRO A 92 -29.91 -6.30 24.95
C PRO A 92 -29.28 -5.08 24.24
N LEU A 93 -29.83 -4.76 23.07
CA LEU A 93 -29.60 -3.47 22.43
C LEU A 93 -30.47 -2.45 23.20
N ILE A 94 -29.81 -1.75 24.13
CA ILE A 94 -30.34 -0.82 25.16
C ILE A 94 -30.66 -1.53 26.47
#